data_AF-A0A0R2SLB9-F1
#
_entry.id   AF-A0A0R2SLB9-F1
#
_cell.length_a   1.000
_cell.length_b   1.000
_cell.length_c   1.000
_cell.angle_alpha   90.00
_cell.angle_beta   90.00
_cell.angle_gamma   90.00
#
_symmetry.space_group_name_H-M   'P 1'
#
loop_
_entity.id
_entity.type
_entity.pdbx_description
1 polymer ?
#
loop_
_entity_poly.entity_id
_entity_poly.type
_entity_poly.pdbx_seq_one_letter_code
_entity_poly.pdbx_strand_id
1 'polypeptide(L)'
;MEQGAQGRDKLLKLLLETVEIAVPENLVKEEVDAHLEKENRLEDSEHRSEVSLEITNSLKADFLLDTIVKAEAVQVSEAELTEYLIRSAARYQMSPDQFAQEISQAGQIHALMAEVARSKALAVVLERVAIKDGSGRKVDLAALAAKQESGSEQ
;
A
#
# COMPACT_ATOMS: atom_id res chain seq x y z
N MET A 1 -0.65 -12.92 -11.48
CA MET A 1 -0.91 -12.11 -10.25
C MET A 1 0.24 -12.20 -9.24
N GLU A 2 0.70 -13.40 -8.85
CA GLU A 2 1.69 -13.55 -7.77
C GLU A 2 3.05 -12.87 -8.05
N GLN A 3 3.55 -12.92 -9.29
CA GLN A 3 4.83 -12.29 -9.65
C GLN A 3 4.80 -10.76 -9.61
N GLY A 4 3.66 -10.13 -9.96
CA GLY A 4 3.49 -8.68 -9.87
C GLY A 4 3.43 -8.21 -8.41
N ALA A 5 2.70 -8.95 -7.57
CA ALA A 5 2.67 -8.68 -6.12
C ALA A 5 4.06 -8.83 -5.48
N GLN A 6 4.76 -9.93 -5.76
CA GLN A 6 6.13 -10.14 -5.26
C GLN A 6 7.11 -9.08 -5.78
N GLY A 7 6.97 -8.65 -7.04
CA GLY A 7 7.80 -7.60 -7.62
C GLY A 7 7.58 -6.26 -6.92
N ARG A 8 6.32 -5.90 -6.68
CA ARG A 8 5.92 -4.71 -5.94
C ARG A 8 6.49 -4.72 -4.52
N ASP A 9 6.34 -5.83 -3.80
CA ASP A 9 6.80 -5.94 -2.41
C ASP A 9 8.34 -5.85 -2.33
N LYS A 10 9.06 -6.47 -3.28
CA LYS A 10 10.52 -6.34 -3.40
C LYS A 10 10.96 -4.92 -3.75
N LEU A 11 10.23 -4.24 -4.63
CA LEU A 11 10.52 -2.86 -4.98
C LEU A 11 10.37 -1.94 -3.77
N LEU A 12 9.26 -2.04 -3.03
CA LEU A 12 9.05 -1.24 -1.83
C LEU A 12 10.15 -1.49 -0.80
N LYS A 13 10.50 -2.76 -0.55
CA LYS A 13 11.60 -3.12 0.35
C LYS A 13 12.92 -2.49 -0.09
N LEU A 14 13.27 -2.61 -1.37
CA LEU A 14 14.50 -2.02 -1.90
C LEU A 14 14.53 -0.50 -1.74
N LEU A 15 13.42 0.18 -2.01
CA LEU A 15 13.33 1.63 -1.84
C LEU A 15 13.50 2.04 -0.38
N LEU A 16 12.88 1.32 0.57
CA LEU A 16 13.02 1.57 2.00
C LEU A 16 14.45 1.30 2.52
N GLU A 17 15.18 0.37 1.91
CA GLU A 17 16.57 0.07 2.26
C GLU A 17 17.57 1.08 1.66
N THR A 18 17.21 1.74 0.55
CA THR A 18 18.14 2.59 -0.22
C THR A 18 17.87 4.08 -0.09
N VAL A 19 16.66 4.47 0.33
CA VAL A 19 16.27 5.87 0.51
C VAL A 19 16.20 6.20 1.99
N GLU A 20 16.92 7.23 2.41
CA GLU A 20 16.82 7.76 3.76
C GLU A 20 15.54 8.58 3.92
N ILE A 21 14.65 8.12 4.81
CA ILE A 21 13.35 8.74 5.07
C ILE A 21 13.32 9.13 6.54
N ALA A 22 13.31 10.43 6.80
CA ALA A 22 13.16 10.98 8.14
C ALA A 22 11.68 10.92 8.56
N VAL A 23 11.41 10.27 9.70
CA VAL A 23 10.09 10.26 10.34
C VAL A 23 10.22 11.03 11.65
N PRO A 24 9.35 12.04 11.91
CA PRO A 24 9.37 12.79 13.16
C PRO A 24 9.13 11.88 14.37
N GLU A 25 10.00 11.94 15.37
CA GLU A 25 9.90 11.11 16.58
C GLU A 25 8.60 11.34 17.35
N ASN A 26 8.09 12.58 17.36
CA ASN A 26 6.83 12.91 18.01
C ASN A 26 5.65 12.20 17.35
N LEU A 27 5.66 12.08 16.01
CA LEU A 27 4.62 11.36 15.28
C LEU A 27 4.66 9.87 15.59
N VAL A 28 5.85 9.28 15.62
CA VAL A 28 6.02 7.87 16.02
C VAL A 28 5.49 7.66 17.43
N LYS A 29 5.87 8.54 18.37
CA LYS A 29 5.42 8.43 19.77
C LYS A 29 3.90 8.51 19.90
N GLU A 30 3.26 9.46 19.22
CA GLU A 30 1.80 9.65 19.25
C GLU A 30 1.08 8.39 18.74
N GLU A 31 1.52 7.82 17.61
CA GLU A 31 0.93 6.61 17.04
C GLU A 31 1.18 5.37 17.93
N VAL A 32 2.37 5.23 18.53
CA VAL A 32 2.68 4.15 19.47
C VAL A 32 1.80 4.24 20.71
N ASP A 33 1.68 5.42 21.31
CA ASP A 33 0.84 5.61 22.50
C ASP A 33 -0.63 5.30 22.17
N ALA A 34 -1.14 5.78 21.03
CA ALA A 34 -2.50 5.50 20.57
C ALA A 34 -2.76 4.01 20.29
N HIS A 35 -1.76 3.27 19.80
CA HIS A 35 -1.85 1.82 19.61
C HIS A 35 -1.90 1.09 20.97
N LEU A 36 -0.97 1.39 21.86
CA LEU A 36 -0.85 0.73 23.17
C LEU A 36 -2.03 1.05 24.09
N GLU A 37 -2.62 2.25 23.99
CA GLU A 37 -3.82 2.63 24.74
C GLU A 37 -5.01 1.75 24.39
N LYS A 38 -5.22 1.43 23.10
CA LYS A 38 -6.29 0.52 22.65
C LYS A 38 -6.15 -0.89 23.23
N GLU A 39 -4.91 -1.30 23.52
CA GLU A 39 -4.60 -2.61 24.11
C GLU A 39 -4.53 -2.58 25.65
N ASN A 40 -4.61 -1.40 26.28
CA ASN A 40 -4.32 -1.19 27.71
C ASN A 40 -2.90 -1.66 28.11
N ARG A 41 -1.89 -1.45 27.25
CA ARG A 41 -0.50 -1.91 27.42
C ARG A 41 0.54 -0.77 27.40
N LEU A 42 0.15 0.44 27.82
CA LEU A 42 1.02 1.63 27.77
C LEU A 42 2.38 1.46 28.48
N GLU A 43 2.40 0.69 29.56
CA GLU A 43 3.57 0.43 30.40
C GLU A 43 4.42 -0.78 29.94
N ASP A 44 4.01 -1.47 28.87
CA ASP A 44 4.72 -2.63 28.34
C ASP A 44 5.89 -2.19 27.46
N SER A 45 7.10 -2.15 28.03
CA SER A 45 8.29 -1.63 27.34
C SER A 45 8.76 -2.50 26.18
N GLU A 46 8.59 -3.82 26.28
CA GLU A 46 8.99 -4.76 25.22
C GLU A 46 8.06 -4.59 24.02
N HIS A 47 6.75 -4.63 24.26
CA HIS A 47 5.74 -4.43 23.23
C HIS A 47 5.83 -3.04 22.60
N ARG A 48 6.10 -2.00 23.41
CA ARG A 48 6.34 -0.64 22.90
C ARG A 48 7.48 -0.58 21.90
N SER A 49 8.58 -1.30 22.12
CA SER A 49 9.71 -1.31 21.19
C SER A 49 9.35 -1.98 19.87
N GLU A 50 8.59 -3.06 19.91
CA GLU A 50 8.10 -3.77 18.71
C GLU A 50 7.15 -2.88 17.90
N VAL A 51 6.12 -2.35 18.56
CA VAL A 51 5.13 -1.44 17.96
C VAL A 51 5.80 -0.17 17.41
N SER A 52 6.80 0.37 18.11
CA SER A 52 7.55 1.54 17.63
C SER A 52 8.30 1.25 16.33
N LEU A 53 8.91 0.07 16.19
CA LEU A 53 9.59 -0.32 14.96
C LEU A 53 8.60 -0.49 13.81
N GLU A 54 7.48 -1.17 14.06
CA GLU A 54 6.42 -1.38 13.06
C GLU A 54 5.83 -0.06 12.57
N ILE A 55 5.44 0.81 13.48
CA ILE A 55 4.87 2.13 13.17
C ILE A 55 5.88 2.99 12.42
N THR A 56 7.15 3.02 12.85
CA THR A 56 8.19 3.76 12.14
C THR A 56 8.36 3.27 10.70
N ASN A 57 8.37 1.96 10.48
CA ASN A 57 8.49 1.39 9.14
C ASN A 57 7.25 1.69 8.28
N SER A 58 6.05 1.63 8.86
CA SER A 58 4.81 2.01 8.17
C SER A 58 4.83 3.47 7.73
N LEU A 59 5.20 4.39 8.65
CA LEU A 59 5.28 5.82 8.34
C LEU A 59 6.33 6.13 7.27
N LYS A 60 7.47 5.44 7.28
CA LYS A 60 8.47 5.55 6.19
C LYS A 60 7.87 5.13 4.85
N ALA A 61 7.16 4.01 4.80
CA ALA A 61 6.51 3.53 3.58
C ALA A 61 5.47 4.54 3.08
N ASP A 62 4.62 5.05 3.96
CA ASP A 62 3.62 6.06 3.61
C ASP A 62 4.26 7.34 3.04
N PHE A 63 5.29 7.87 3.70
CA PHE A 63 5.98 9.08 3.25
C PHE A 63 6.68 8.89 1.91
N LEU A 64 7.32 7.73 1.70
CA LEU A 64 7.92 7.38 0.43
C LEU A 64 6.87 7.33 -0.68
N LEU A 65 5.78 6.59 -0.46
CA LEU A 65 4.74 6.41 -1.46
C LEU A 65 3.99 7.72 -1.75
N ASP A 66 3.71 8.55 -0.74
CA ASP A 66 3.12 9.87 -0.91
C ASP A 66 4.04 10.82 -1.70
N THR A 67 5.35 10.68 -1.53
CA THR A 67 6.34 11.44 -2.30
C THR A 67 6.34 10.99 -3.77
N ILE A 68 6.24 9.69 -4.03
CA ILE A 68 6.13 9.16 -5.40
C ILE A 68 4.81 9.61 -6.04
N VAL A 69 3.68 9.52 -5.32
CA VAL A 69 2.37 10.02 -5.78
C VAL A 69 2.49 11.46 -6.26
N LYS A 70 3.13 12.33 -5.47
CA LYS A 70 3.35 13.74 -5.82
C LYS A 70 4.29 13.90 -7.00
N ALA A 71 5.43 13.20 -7.01
CA ALA A 71 6.45 13.33 -8.05
C ALA A 71 5.94 12.85 -9.42
N GLU A 72 5.15 11.79 -9.44
CA GLU A 72 4.55 11.22 -10.65
C GLU A 72 3.18 11.84 -11.00
N ALA A 73 2.73 12.83 -10.21
CA ALA A 73 1.43 13.49 -10.35
C ALA A 73 0.27 12.48 -10.51
N VAL A 74 0.28 11.43 -9.69
CA VAL A 74 -0.66 10.32 -9.81
C VAL A 74 -2.08 10.81 -9.57
N GLN A 75 -2.96 10.52 -10.54
CA GLN A 75 -4.39 10.77 -10.44
C GLN A 75 -5.14 9.45 -10.33
N VAL A 76 -6.05 9.37 -9.37
CA VAL A 76 -6.95 8.22 -9.19
C VAL A 76 -8.23 8.48 -9.97
N SER A 77 -8.58 7.53 -10.84
CA SER A 77 -9.85 7.54 -11.55
C SER A 77 -10.97 6.91 -10.72
N GLU A 78 -12.21 7.25 -11.04
CA GLU A 78 -13.40 6.64 -10.43
C GLU A 78 -13.43 5.12 -10.64
N ALA A 79 -13.02 4.65 -11.83
CA ALA A 79 -12.96 3.23 -12.15
C ALA A 79 -11.99 2.47 -11.23
N GLU A 80 -10.79 3.03 -10.99
CA GLU A 80 -9.79 2.42 -10.09
C GLU A 80 -10.27 2.41 -8.64
N LEU A 81 -10.95 3.47 -8.20
CA LEU A 81 -11.54 3.54 -6.87
C LEU A 81 -12.63 2.48 -6.69
N THR A 82 -13.54 2.36 -7.67
CA THR A 82 -14.61 1.34 -7.67
C THR A 82 -14.04 -0.06 -7.68
N GLU A 83 -13.03 -0.35 -8.51
CA GLU A 83 -12.39 -1.66 -8.54
C GLU A 83 -11.72 -2.00 -7.21
N TYR A 84 -11.00 -1.04 -6.62
CA TYR A 84 -10.40 -1.22 -5.30
C TYR A 84 -11.46 -1.49 -4.23
N LEU A 85 -12.58 -0.78 -4.30
CA LEU A 85 -13.71 -0.92 -3.39
C LEU A 85 -14.32 -2.33 -3.49
N ILE A 86 -14.59 -2.80 -4.71
CA ILE A 86 -15.14 -4.15 -4.94
C ILE A 86 -14.21 -5.22 -4.36
N ARG A 87 -12.90 -5.14 -4.64
CA ARG A 87 -11.91 -6.10 -4.09
C ARG A 87 -11.84 -6.03 -2.57
N SER A 88 -11.95 -4.83 -1.99
CA SER A 88 -11.91 -4.65 -0.53
C SER A 88 -13.17 -5.20 0.13
N ALA A 89 -14.35 -4.87 -0.38
CA ALA A 89 -15.63 -5.38 0.10
C ALA A 89 -15.66 -6.92 0.11
N ALA A 90 -15.14 -7.56 -0.94
CA ALA A 90 -15.03 -9.01 -1.02
C ALA A 90 -14.21 -9.63 0.13
N ARG A 91 -13.11 -8.99 0.55
CA ARG A 91 -12.29 -9.45 1.69
C ARG A 91 -13.05 -9.37 3.02
N TYR A 92 -13.90 -8.37 3.16
CA TYR A 92 -14.77 -8.19 4.33
C TYR A 92 -16.10 -8.95 4.23
N GLN A 93 -16.32 -9.72 3.16
CA GLN A 93 -17.59 -10.42 2.88
C GLN A 93 -18.81 -9.48 2.86
N MET A 94 -18.60 -8.23 2.43
CA MET A 94 -19.62 -7.19 2.30
C MET A 94 -19.96 -6.95 0.83
N SER A 95 -21.14 -6.41 0.54
CA SER A 95 -21.41 -5.85 -0.78
C SER A 95 -20.60 -4.56 -1.00
N PRO A 96 -20.25 -4.21 -2.25
CA PRO A 96 -19.57 -2.95 -2.53
C PRO A 96 -20.34 -1.73 -1.98
N ASP A 97 -21.66 -1.68 -2.17
CA ASP A 97 -22.48 -0.56 -1.68
C ASP A 97 -22.43 -0.43 -0.15
N GLN A 98 -22.51 -1.55 0.58
CA GLN A 98 -22.41 -1.55 2.03
C GLN A 98 -21.04 -1.06 2.50
N PHE A 99 -19.96 -1.57 1.90
CA PHE A 99 -18.61 -1.16 2.26
C PHE A 99 -18.36 0.32 1.96
N ALA A 100 -18.84 0.83 0.82
CA ALA A 100 -18.78 2.25 0.46
C ALA A 100 -19.48 3.11 1.52
N GLN A 101 -20.64 2.67 1.99
CA GLN A 101 -21.41 3.36 3.02
C GLN A 101 -20.68 3.39 4.36
N GLU A 102 -20.04 2.30 4.78
CA GLU A 102 -19.22 2.25 6.01
C GLU A 102 -18.03 3.22 5.93
N ILE A 103 -17.28 3.21 4.83
CA ILE A 103 -16.13 4.12 4.63
C ILE A 103 -16.58 5.58 4.60
N SER A 104 -17.71 5.87 3.96
CA SER A 104 -18.30 7.21 3.93
C SER A 104 -18.72 7.69 5.32
N GLN A 105 -19.44 6.85 6.08
CA GLN A 105 -19.85 7.15 7.45
C GLN A 105 -18.67 7.37 8.40
N ALA A 106 -17.58 6.63 8.20
CA ALA A 106 -16.33 6.80 8.94
C ALA A 106 -15.53 8.06 8.52
N GLY A 107 -15.95 8.77 7.46
CA GLY A 107 -15.23 9.92 6.91
C GLY A 107 -13.91 9.54 6.24
N GLN A 108 -13.73 8.27 5.86
CA GLN A 108 -12.45 7.70 5.42
C GLN A 108 -12.25 7.68 3.90
N ILE A 109 -13.14 8.30 3.12
CA ILE A 109 -13.04 8.33 1.65
C ILE A 109 -11.68 8.89 1.19
N HIS A 110 -11.17 9.94 1.84
CA HIS A 110 -9.88 10.52 1.49
C HIS A 110 -8.71 9.55 1.74
N ALA A 111 -8.76 8.78 2.84
CA ALA A 111 -7.76 7.75 3.13
C ALA A 111 -7.82 6.61 2.10
N LEU A 112 -9.03 6.21 1.68
CA LEU A 112 -9.21 5.22 0.62
C LEU A 112 -8.60 5.71 -0.71
N MET A 113 -8.85 6.97 -1.08
CA MET A 113 -8.25 7.56 -2.28
C MET A 113 -6.73 7.60 -2.21
N ALA A 114 -6.16 7.96 -1.05
CA ALA A 114 -4.71 7.94 -0.85
C ALA A 114 -4.14 6.53 -1.01
N GLU A 115 -4.81 5.51 -0.49
CA GLU A 115 -4.38 4.12 -0.62
C GLU A 115 -4.38 3.64 -2.10
N VAL A 116 -5.41 4.00 -2.86
CA VAL A 116 -5.46 3.71 -4.30
C VAL A 116 -4.32 4.45 -5.03
N ALA A 117 -4.07 5.71 -4.69
CA ALA A 117 -2.99 6.50 -5.27
C ALA A 117 -1.61 5.88 -5.00
N ARG A 118 -1.33 5.44 -3.76
CA ARG A 118 -0.06 4.80 -3.39
C ARG A 118 0.16 3.48 -4.11
N SER A 119 -0.88 2.64 -4.17
CA SER A 119 -0.84 1.38 -4.92
C SER A 119 -0.52 1.62 -6.40
N LYS A 120 -1.17 2.63 -7.01
CA LYS A 120 -0.92 3.05 -8.39
C LYS A 120 0.49 3.61 -8.59
N ALA A 121 0.95 4.46 -7.69
CA ALA A 121 2.30 5.04 -7.73
C ALA A 121 3.37 3.95 -7.76
N LEU A 122 3.23 2.92 -6.93
CA LEU A 122 4.18 1.81 -6.90
C LEU A 122 4.14 0.98 -8.19
N ALA A 123 2.96 0.79 -8.79
CA ALA A 123 2.83 0.13 -10.09
C ALA A 123 3.54 0.94 -11.21
N VAL A 124 3.35 2.26 -11.24
CA VAL A 124 4.03 3.16 -12.20
C VAL A 124 5.56 3.08 -12.07
N VAL A 125 6.09 3.05 -10.85
CA VAL A 125 7.53 2.89 -10.65
C VAL A 125 8.00 1.49 -11.06
N LEU A 126 7.21 0.46 -10.76
CA LEU A 126 7.53 -0.93 -11.08
C LEU A 126 7.67 -1.17 -12.59
N GLU A 127 6.90 -0.46 -13.42
CA GLU A 127 7.03 -0.49 -14.89
C GLU A 127 8.38 -0.01 -15.41
N ARG A 128 9.10 0.81 -14.62
CA ARG A 128 10.41 1.37 -14.99
C ARG A 128 11.58 0.51 -14.51
N VAL A 129 11.32 -0.55 -13.74
CA VAL A 129 12.35 -1.39 -13.11
C VAL A 129 12.50 -2.70 -13.86
N ALA A 130 13.76 -3.11 -14.09
CA ALA A 130 14.04 -4.40 -14.70
C ALA A 130 13.79 -5.54 -13.70
N ILE A 131 12.75 -6.34 -13.93
CA ILE A 131 12.43 -7.50 -13.10
C ILE A 131 13.02 -8.76 -13.72
N LYS A 132 13.64 -9.59 -12.88
CA LYS A 132 14.11 -10.93 -13.27
C LYS A 132 13.44 -12.00 -12.42
N ASP A 133 13.13 -13.13 -13.02
CA ASP A 133 12.67 -14.31 -12.29
C ASP A 133 13.83 -15.03 -11.57
N GLY A 134 13.52 -16.09 -10.81
CA GLY A 134 14.54 -16.88 -10.10
C GLY A 134 15.59 -17.56 -11.00
N SER A 135 15.35 -17.61 -12.32
CA SER A 135 16.30 -18.12 -13.32
C SER A 135 17.09 -17.02 -14.04
N GLY A 136 16.88 -15.75 -13.67
CA GLY A 136 17.57 -14.59 -14.24
C GLY A 136 16.96 -14.05 -15.54
N ARG A 137 15.82 -14.61 -16.00
CA ARG A 137 15.14 -14.16 -17.21
C ARG A 137 14.35 -12.88 -16.92
N LYS A 138 14.35 -11.93 -17.87
CA LYS A 138 13.56 -10.69 -17.74
C LYS A 138 12.07 -11.04 -17.73
N VAL A 139 11.35 -10.45 -16.78
CA VAL A 139 9.90 -10.51 -16.67
C VAL A 139 9.33 -9.19 -17.17
N ASP A 140 8.45 -9.26 -18.17
CA ASP A 140 7.69 -8.12 -18.66
C ASP A 140 6.30 -8.14 -17.99
N LEU A 141 6.09 -7.22 -17.05
CA LEU A 141 4.82 -7.14 -16.33
C LEU A 141 3.67 -6.61 -17.20
N ALA A 142 3.95 -5.75 -18.18
CA ALA A 142 2.92 -5.21 -19.07
C ALA A 142 2.37 -6.31 -19.97
N ALA A 143 3.25 -7.15 -20.53
CA ALA A 143 2.84 -8.33 -21.30
C ALA A 143 2.06 -9.35 -20.44
N LEU A 144 2.39 -9.48 -19.14
CA LEU A 144 1.65 -10.34 -18.22
C LEU A 144 0.27 -9.77 -17.88
N ALA A 145 0.11 -8.46 -17.74
CA ALA A 145 -1.18 -7.82 -17.48
C ALA A 145 -2.12 -7.95 -18.70
N ALA A 146 -1.64 -7.62 -19.90
CA ALA A 146 -2.43 -7.68 -21.14
C ALA A 146 -2.91 -9.11 -21.47
N LYS A 147 -2.09 -10.13 -21.20
CA LYS A 147 -2.45 -11.54 -21.44
C LYS A 147 -3.56 -12.04 -20.50
N GLN A 148 -3.79 -11.36 -19.38
CA GLN A 148 -4.87 -11.68 -18.45
C GLN A 148 -6.19 -11.04 -18.89
N GLU A 149 -6.17 -9.80 -19.39
CA GLU A 149 -7.37 -9.18 -19.99
C GLU A 149 -7.90 -10.00 -21.17
N SER A 150 -7.01 -10.53 -22.02
CA SER A 150 -7.39 -11.45 -23.11
C SER A 150 -7.80 -12.87 -22.65
N GLY A 151 -7.53 -13.22 -21.39
CA GLY A 151 -7.79 -14.55 -20.83
C GLY A 151 -9.09 -14.63 -20.03
N SER A 152 -9.73 -13.49 -19.76
CA SER A 152 -11.07 -13.38 -19.14
C SER A 152 -12.22 -13.41 -20.16
N GLU A 153 -11.91 -13.45 -21.47
CA GLU A 153 -12.87 -13.71 -22.54
C GLU A 153 -12.74 -15.17 -23.01
N GLN A 154 -13.22 -16.12 -22.21
CA GLN A 154 -13.57 -17.49 -22.64
C GLN A 154 -14.44 -18.21 -21.62
#